data_AF-A0A2V9IMS9-F1
#
_entry.id   AF-A0A2V9IMS9-F1
#
_cell.length_a   1.000
_cell.length_b   1.000
_cell.length_c   1.000
_cell.angle_alpha   90.00
_cell.angle_beta   90.00
_cell.angle_gamma   90.00
#
_symmetry.space_group_name_H-M   'P 1'
#
loop_
_entity.id
_entity.type
_entity.pdbx_description
1 polymer ?
#
loop_
_entity_poly.entity_id
_entity_poly.type
_entity_poly.pdbx_seq_one_letter_code
_entity_poly.pdbx_strand_id
1 'polypeptide(L)' 'MRVSELDTPAVVVDLDILERNLKEMAEYCSRHGLSLRPHTKTHKIPDIARMQVRSGARGITVAKMGEAELMVREGFD' A
#
# COMPACT_ATOMS: atom_id res chain seq x y z
N MET A 1 -20.64 -10.73 -5.80
CA MET A 1 -20.82 -9.44 -6.48
C MET A 1 -19.82 -9.36 -7.61
N ARG A 2 -20.27 -9.07 -8.83
CA ARG A 2 -19.41 -8.82 -10.00
C ARG A 2 -19.11 -7.33 -10.07
N VAL A 3 -17.95 -6.95 -10.63
CA VAL A 3 -17.60 -5.53 -10.82
C VAL A 3 -18.67 -4.78 -11.62
N SER A 4 -19.33 -5.45 -12.57
CA SER A 4 -20.42 -4.89 -13.37
C SER A 4 -21.72 -4.64 -12.61
N GLU A 5 -21.82 -5.05 -11.35
CA GLU A 5 -23.00 -4.84 -10.49
C GLU A 5 -22.84 -3.60 -9.58
N LEU A 6 -21.68 -2.92 -9.64
CA LEU A 6 -21.41 -1.71 -8.85
C LEU A 6 -22.09 -0.49 -9.46
N ASP A 7 -22.72 0.33 -8.61
CA ASP A 7 -23.14 1.67 -8.98
C ASP A 7 -21.93 2.52 -9.38
N THR A 8 -22.04 3.23 -10.52
CA THR A 8 -20.95 4.05 -11.06
C THR A 8 -21.15 5.54 -10.75
N PRO A 9 -20.08 6.30 -10.45
CA PRO A 9 -18.67 5.91 -10.53
C PRO A 9 -18.16 5.15 -9.30
N ALA A 10 -17.41 4.08 -9.53
CA ALA A 10 -16.72 3.32 -8.49
C ALA A 10 -15.22 3.20 -8.82
N VAL A 11 -14.37 3.43 -7.82
CA VAL A 11 -12.94 3.14 -7.91
C VAL A 11 -12.73 1.70 -7.47
N VAL A 12 -12.17 0.88 -8.36
CA VAL A 12 -11.89 -0.54 -8.11
C VAL A 12 -10.40 -0.82 -8.21
N VAL A 13 -9.92 -1.75 -7.39
CA VAL A 13 -8.55 -2.24 -7.41
C VAL A 13 -8.59 -3.74 -7.61
N ASP A 14 -7.86 -4.23 -8.60
CA ASP A 14 -7.63 -5.66 -8.79
C ASP A 14 -6.61 -6.15 -7.75
N LEU A 15 -7.06 -7.04 -6.86
CA LEU A 15 -6.26 -7.52 -5.75
C LEU A 15 -5.11 -8.43 -6.20
N ASP A 16 -5.30 -9.26 -7.22
CA ASP A 16 -4.24 -10.15 -7.73
C ASP A 16 -3.10 -9.32 -8.32
N ILE A 17 -3.45 -8.24 -9.04
CA ILE A 17 -2.45 -7.29 -9.57
C ILE A 17 -1.78 -6.51 -8.44
N LEU A 18 -2.54 -6.04 -7.45
CA LEU A 18 -1.97 -5.32 -6.30
C LEU A 18 -0.95 -6.20 -5.57
N GLU A 19 -1.33 -7.41 -5.18
CA GLU A 19 -0.49 -8.34 -4.44
C GLU A 19 0.77 -8.72 -5.21
N ARG A 20 0.65 -8.97 -6.52
CA ARG A 20 1.81 -9.20 -7.40
C ARG A 20 2.77 -8.01 -7.39
N ASN A 21 2.27 -6.80 -7.57
CA ASN A 21 3.10 -5.59 -7.60
C ASN A 21 3.82 -5.36 -6.26
N LEU A 22 3.13 -5.59 -5.13
CA LEU A 22 3.72 -5.48 -3.80
C LEU A 22 4.87 -6.47 -3.61
N LYS A 23 4.65 -7.74 -4.00
CA LYS A 23 5.65 -8.80 -3.93
C LYS A 23 6.87 -8.49 -4.80
N GLU A 24 6.65 -8.12 -6.06
CA GLU A 24 7.74 -7.85 -7.01
C GLU A 24 8.68 -6.73 -6.51
N MET A 25 8.11 -5.65 -5.98
CA MET A 25 8.91 -4.53 -5.46
C MET A 25 9.69 -4.91 -4.21
N ALA A 26 9.06 -5.67 -3.30
CA ALA A 26 9.74 -6.15 -2.10
C ALA A 26 10.88 -7.12 -2.43
N GLU A 27 10.65 -8.08 -3.34
CA GLU A 27 11.68 -9.00 -3.83
C GLU A 27 12.81 -8.27 -4.55
N TYR A 28 12.49 -7.25 -5.35
CA TYR A 28 13.51 -6.40 -5.98
C TYR A 28 14.41 -5.76 -4.93
N CYS A 29 13.85 -5.09 -3.92
CA CYS A 29 14.64 -4.46 -2.87
C CYS A 29 15.46 -5.49 -2.07
N SER A 30 14.85 -6.63 -1.71
CA SER A 30 15.51 -7.70 -0.98
C SER A 30 16.73 -8.26 -1.74
N ARG A 31 16.57 -8.57 -3.04
CA ARG A 31 17.67 -9.08 -3.90
C ARG A 31 18.86 -8.12 -4.01
N HIS A 32 18.61 -6.82 -3.87
CA HIS A 32 19.64 -5.78 -4.00
C HIS A 32 20.11 -5.24 -2.64
N GLY A 33 19.66 -5.81 -1.52
CA GLY A 33 20.02 -5.33 -0.18
C GLY A 33 19.50 -3.93 0.16
N LEU A 34 18.44 -3.48 -0.51
CA LEU A 34 17.84 -2.16 -0.31
C LEU A 34 16.70 -2.23 0.71
N SER A 35 16.53 -1.15 1.49
CA SER A 35 15.34 -0.99 2.33
C SER A 35 14.22 -0.32 1.53
N LEU A 36 13.05 -0.94 1.51
CA LEU A 36 11.86 -0.40 0.85
C LEU A 36 11.01 0.40 1.86
N ARG A 37 10.74 1.68 1.57
CA ARG A 37 9.83 2.53 2.36
C ARG A 37 8.77 3.17 1.45
N PRO A 38 7.68 2.47 1.12
CA PRO A 38 6.71 2.88 0.10
C PRO A 38 6.04 4.20 0.44
N HIS A 39 5.65 4.94 -0.59
CA HIS A 39 4.94 6.20 -0.43
C HIS A 39 3.43 6.02 -0.57
N THR A 40 2.70 6.28 0.50
CA THR A 40 1.25 6.01 0.56
C THR A 40 0.39 7.07 -0.12
N LYS A 41 0.96 8.16 -0.65
CA LYS A 41 0.18 9.26 -1.27
C LYS A 41 -0.73 8.80 -2.41
N THR A 42 -0.38 7.70 -3.07
CA THR A 42 -1.13 7.13 -4.19
C THR A 42 -2.46 6.55 -3.75
N HIS A 43 -2.49 5.80 -2.64
CA HIS A 43 -3.69 5.08 -2.19
C HIS A 43 -4.31 5.67 -0.93
N LYS A 44 -3.49 6.19 0.00
CA LYS A 44 -3.89 6.74 1.31
C LYS A 44 -4.74 5.78 2.16
N ILE A 45 -4.68 4.49 1.85
CA ILE A 45 -5.40 3.42 2.54
C ILE A 45 -4.44 2.68 3.48
N PRO A 46 -4.73 2.64 4.80
CA PRO A 46 -3.92 1.92 5.80
C PRO A 46 -3.76 0.42 5.51
N ASP A 47 -4.81 -0.25 5.05
CA ASP A 47 -4.75 -1.70 4.78
C ASP A 47 -3.75 -2.06 3.69
N ILE A 48 -3.66 -1.24 2.62
CA ILE A 48 -2.64 -1.41 1.56
C ILE A 48 -1.25 -1.15 2.13
N ALA A 49 -1.10 -0.16 3.02
CA ALA A 49 0.16 0.07 3.72
C ALA A 49 0.56 -1.13 4.61
N ARG A 50 -0.40 -1.82 5.25
CA ARG A 50 -0.11 -3.05 6.01
C ARG A 50 0.30 -4.19 5.08
N MET A 51 -0.31 -4.31 3.91
CA MET A 51 0.13 -5.28 2.90
C MET A 51 1.56 -5.03 2.43
N GLN A 52 1.94 -3.76 2.23
CA GLN A 52 3.32 -3.36 1.91
C GLN A 52 4.31 -3.78 3.00
N VAL A 53 4.00 -3.48 4.27
CA VAL A 53 4.85 -3.86 5.41
C VAL A 53 4.95 -5.38 5.54
N ARG A 54 3.84 -6.11 5.43
CA ARG A 54 3.81 -7.59 5.43
C ARG A 54 4.63 -8.19 4.28
N SER A 55 4.73 -7.50 3.15
CA SER A 55 5.55 -7.94 2.01
C SER A 55 7.05 -7.70 2.22
N GLY A 56 7.46 -6.98 3.27
CA GLY A 56 8.86 -6.74 3.62
C GLY A 56 9.30 -5.27 3.62
N ALA A 57 8.37 -4.32 3.42
CA ALA A 57 8.68 -2.90 3.57
C ALA A 57 9.04 -2.53 5.02
N ARG A 58 9.98 -1.61 5.18
CA ARG A 58 10.42 -1.06 6.47
C ARG A 58 9.81 0.32 6.70
N GLY A 59 8.56 0.30 7.17
CA GLY A 59 7.74 1.50 7.38
C GLY A 59 7.23 2.09 6.06
N ILE A 60 6.69 3.31 6.15
CA ILE A 60 6.04 4.02 5.04
C ILE A 60 6.45 5.50 4.98
N THR A 61 6.17 6.15 3.86
CA THR A 61 6.29 7.61 3.70
C THR A 61 4.94 8.22 3.31
N VAL A 62 4.69 9.43 3.79
CA VAL A 62 3.44 10.20 3.60
C VAL A 62 3.76 11.57 3.01
N ALA A 63 2.78 12.20 2.36
CA ALA A 63 3.00 13.49 1.70
C ALA A 63 2.63 14.69 2.58
N LYS A 64 1.74 14.48 3.56
CA LYS A 64 1.17 15.55 4.40
C LYS A 64 1.02 15.10 5.84
N MET A 65 1.04 16.06 6.77
CA MET A 65 0.86 15.81 8.20
C MET A 65 -0.46 15.08 8.52
N GLY A 66 -1.57 15.47 7.89
CA GLY A 66 -2.85 14.77 8.12
C GLY A 66 -2.84 13.30 7.68
N GLU A 67 -2.01 12.93 6.69
CA GLU A 67 -1.82 11.52 6.31
C GLU A 67 -0.98 10.80 7.37
N ALA A 68 0.05 11.46 7.94
CA ALA A 68 0.85 10.93 9.03
C ALA A 68 -0.03 10.63 10.26
N GLU A 69 -0.86 11.60 10.66
CA GLU A 69 -1.75 11.47 11.82
C GLU A 69 -2.72 10.28 11.67
N LEU A 70 -3.26 10.08 10.46
CA LEU A 70 -4.12 8.93 10.17
C LEU A 70 -3.32 7.62 10.30
N MET A 71 -2.15 7.54 9.69
CA MET A 71 -1.33 6.32 9.71
C MET A 71 -0.87 5.96 11.13
N VAL A 72 -0.54 6.95 11.97
CA VAL A 72 -0.20 6.71 13.37
C VAL A 72 -1.40 6.18 14.16
N ARG A 73 -2.61 6.71 13.95
CA ARG A 73 -3.84 6.14 14.58
C ARG A 73 -4.10 4.70 14.18
N GLU A 74 -3.66 4.32 12.99
CA GLU A 74 -3.73 2.94 12.47
C GLU A 74 -2.56 2.06 12.93
N GLY A 75 -1.64 2.58 13.76
CA GLY A 75 -0.55 1.83 14.38
C GLY A 75 0.72 1.73 13.54
N PHE A 76 0.95 2.64 12.60
CA PHE A 76 2.25 2.80 11.93
C PHE A 76 3.15 3.76 12.73
N ASP A 77 4.47 3.48 12.72
CA ASP A 77 5.54 4.26 13.36
C ASP A 77 6.73 4.41 12.37
#